data_AF-A0ABD0QQ05-F1
#
_entry.id   AF-A0ABD0QQ05-F1
#
_cell.length_a   1.000
_cell.length_b   1.000
_cell.length_c   1.000
_cell.angle_alpha   90.00
_cell.angle_beta   90.00
_cell.angle_gamma   90.00
#
_symmetry.space_group_name_H-M   'P 1'
#
loop_
_entity.id
_entity.type
_entity.pdbx_description
1 polymer ?
#
loop_
_entity_poly.entity_id
_entity_poly.type
_entity_poly.pdbx_seq_one_letter_code
_entity_poly.pdbx_strand_id
1 'polypeptide(L)' 'ATVPLPEHGVYTVFVELGNTKLELLHPLGEKSPIAGFLQKNKAGGMHHICIE' A
#
# COMPACT_ATOMS: atom_id res chain seq x y z
N ALA A 1 11.83 -4.55 -4.58
CA ALA A 1 12.07 -3.16 -5.03
C ALA A 1 10.75 -2.40 -5.01
N THR A 2 10.77 -1.08 -4.81
CA THR A 2 9.56 -0.23 -4.87
C THR A 2 9.07 -0.09 -6.30
N VAL A 3 7.79 -0.36 -6.52
CA VAL A 3 7.10 -0.21 -7.82
C VAL A 3 6.13 0.96 -7.71
N PRO A 4 6.28 2.03 -8.51
CA PRO A 4 5.29 3.10 -8.58
C PRO A 4 4.04 2.63 -9.33
N LEU A 5 2.86 2.92 -8.79
CA LEU A 5 1.56 2.73 -9.44
C LEU A 5 0.83 4.09 -9.53
N PRO A 6 1.19 4.95 -10.51
CA PRO A 6 0.71 6.34 -10.56
C PRO A 6 -0.82 6.46 -10.64
N GLU A 7 -1.48 5.60 -11.41
CA GLU A 7 -2.94 5.61 -11.57
C GLU A 7 -3.68 5.27 -10.26
N HIS A 8 -3.03 4.52 -9.37
CA HIS A 8 -3.57 4.16 -8.06
C HIS A 8 -3.08 5.09 -6.93
N GLY A 9 -2.16 6.01 -7.22
CA GLY A 9 -1.62 6.95 -6.25
C GLY A 9 -0.84 6.28 -5.13
N VAL A 10 -0.18 5.15 -5.38
CA VAL A 10 0.65 4.43 -4.39
C VAL A 10 1.98 3.96 -4.98
N TYR A 11 2.99 3.86 -4.12
CA TYR A 11 4.10 2.93 -4.31
C TYR A 11 3.76 1.61 -3.63
N THR A 12 4.18 0.50 -4.22
CA THR A 12 4.06 -0.82 -3.60
C THR A 12 5.41 -1.54 -3.52
N VAL A 13 5.59 -2.33 -2.47
CA VAL A 13 6.61 -3.38 -2.40
C VAL A 13 5.89 -4.69 -2.13
N PHE A 14 6.16 -5.69 -2.96
CA PHE A 14 5.64 -7.04 -2.76
C PHE A 14 6.57 -7.87 -1.88
N VAL A 15 6.00 -8.48 -0.85
CA VAL A 15 6.65 -9.54 -0.08
C VAL A 15 5.95 -10.86 -0.46
N GLU A 16 6.66 -11.68 -1.21
CA GLU A 16 6.19 -13.01 -1.63
C GLU A 16 6.35 -13.99 -0.47
N LEU A 17 5.26 -14.63 -0.05
CA LEU A 17 5.25 -15.66 1.01
C LEU A 17 5.02 -17.08 0.44
N GLY A 18 5.05 -17.23 -0.88
CA GLY A 18 4.83 -18.48 -1.60
C GLY A 18 3.36 -18.70 -1.96
N ASN A 19 2.47 -18.77 -0.97
CA ASN A 19 1.03 -19.00 -1.20
C ASN A 19 0.20 -17.70 -1.27
N THR A 20 0.79 -16.56 -0.89
CA THR A 20 0.14 -15.25 -0.93
C THR A 20 1.20 -14.14 -0.97
N LYS A 21 0.75 -12.90 -1.09
CA LYS A 21 1.60 -11.71 -1.14
C LYS A 21 1.16 -10.70 -0.10
N LEU A 22 2.12 -10.02 0.52
CA LEU A 22 1.85 -8.78 1.22
C LEU A 22 2.21 -7.60 0.32
N GLU A 23 1.29 -6.65 0.22
CA GLU A 23 1.52 -5.39 -0.46
C GLU A 23 1.82 -4.30 0.58
N LEU A 24 3.05 -3.84 0.61
CA LEU A 24 3.46 -2.71 1.44
C LEU A 24 3.24 -1.42 0.65
N LEU A 25 2.20 -0.68 1.02
CA LEU A 25 1.79 0.53 0.30
C LEU A 25 2.33 1.81 0.96
N HIS A 26 2.77 2.75 0.13
CA HIS A 26 3.13 4.11 0.56
C HIS A 26 2.49 5.15 -0.38
N PRO A 27 2.04 6.32 0.11
CA PRO A 27 1.45 7.34 -0.74
C PRO A 27 2.34 7.76 -1.91
N LEU A 28 1.76 7.85 -3.09
CA LEU A 28 2.37 8.50 -4.25
C LEU A 28 1.46 9.67 -4.67
N GLY A 29 1.97 10.89 -4.49
CA GLY A 29 1.23 12.12 -4.73
C GLY A 29 0.27 12.52 -3.60
N GLU A 30 -0.22 13.76 -3.65
CA GLU A 30 -1.00 14.36 -2.57
C GLU A 30 -2.43 13.80 -2.42
N LYS A 31 -2.96 13.19 -3.49
CA LYS A 31 -4.31 12.62 -3.54
C LYS A 31 -4.34 11.11 -3.36
N SER A 32 -3.28 10.53 -2.76
CA SER A 32 -3.21 9.08 -2.53
C SER A 32 -4.41 8.60 -1.70
N PRO A 33 -5.06 7.48 -2.10
CA PRO A 33 -6.23 6.96 -1.39
C PRO A 33 -5.91 6.53 0.05
N ILE A 34 -4.65 6.19 0.36
CA ILE A 34 -4.23 5.73 1.68
C ILE A 34 -3.66 6.83 2.57
N ALA A 35 -3.59 8.08 2.09
CA ALA A 35 -3.02 9.21 2.85
C ALA A 35 -3.77 9.45 4.17
N GLY A 36 -5.12 9.46 4.13
CA GLY A 36 -5.94 9.65 5.32
C GLY A 36 -5.80 8.54 6.35
N PHE A 37 -5.54 7.30 5.90
CA PHE A 37 -5.29 6.17 6.80
C PHE A 37 -3.99 6.36 7.58
N LEU A 38 -2.91 6.77 6.92
CA LEU A 38 -1.61 7.01 7.56
C LEU A 38 -1.59 8.24 8.47
N GLN A 39 -2.39 9.27 8.18
CA GLN A 39 -2.55 10.41 9.09
C GLN A 39 -3.14 9.98 10.44
N LYS A 40 -4.10 9.05 10.41
CA LYS A 40 -4.72 8.47 11.63
C LYS A 40 -3.80 7.44 12.30
N ASN A 41 -3.11 6.63 11.50
CA ASN A 41 -2.25 5.53 11.95
C ASN A 41 -0.78 5.80 11.59
N LYS A 42 -0.12 6.68 12.37
CA LYS A 42 1.23 7.19 12.05
C LYS A 42 2.31 6.09 11.96
N ALA A 43 2.12 4.96 12.62
CA ALA A 43 3.03 3.81 12.57
C ALA A 43 2.69 2.79 11.46
N GLY A 44 1.68 3.06 10.63
CA GLY A 44 1.12 2.11 9.67
C GLY A 44 0.09 1.17 10.28
N GLY A 45 -0.32 0.16 9.50
CA GLY A 45 -1.31 -0.85 9.91
C GLY A 45 -1.83 -1.66 8.73
N MET A 46 -2.66 -2.68 9.02
CA MET A 46 -3.37 -3.45 7.99
C MET A 46 -4.51 -2.60 7.41
N HIS A 47 -4.48 -2.33 6.10
CA HIS A 47 -5.47 -1.48 5.44
C HIS A 47 -6.66 -2.25 4.89
N HIS A 48 -6.40 -3.35 4.19
CA HIS A 48 -7.41 -4.21 3.59
C HIS A 48 -6.85 -5.61 3.32
N ILE A 49 -7.73 -6.54 2.97
CA ILE A 49 -7.38 -7.85 2.43
C ILE A 49 -8.00 -7.98 1.03
N CYS A 50 -7.32 -8.67 0.13
CA CYS A 50 -7.83 -9.00 -1.20
C CYS A 50 -8.11 -10.50 -1.26
N ILE A 51 -9.28 -10.88 -1.74
CA ILE A 51 -9.72 -12.26 -1.95
C ILE A 51 -10.18 -12.34 -3.42
N GLU A 52 -9.83 -13.44 -4.10
CA GLU A 52 -10.22 -13.72 -5.49
C GLU A 52 -11.73 -13.91 -5.67
#